data_AF-A0A1V8V2R5-F1
#
_entry.id   AF-A0A1V8V2R5-F1
#
_cell.length_a   1.000
_cell.length_b   1.000
_cell.length_c   1.000
_cell.angle_alpha   90.00
_cell.angle_beta   90.00
_cell.angle_gamma   90.00
#
_symmetry.space_group_name_H-M   'P 1'
#
loop_
_entity.id
_entity.type
_entity.pdbx_description
1 polymer ?
#
loop_
_entity_poly.entity_id
_entity_poly.type
_entity_poly.pdbx_seq_one_letter_code
_entity_poly.pdbx_strand_id
1 'polypeptide(L)'
;MGEPIDLILDWDGTLTRKDTMFAMAGNARARDRRLGVVSSATESWTGFGQAYIDDYSTHKGQYRPLARERTDAEQESAWLRSLSHVEQKSVARVAQSGFFRGVKSADVFNAAFKVLASGQLAMRTGWEKAFLQTRRGSPVEAKIVSVNWSAAFIRVALNEAARNAEISPAERDMLRSGINSVNIVANEIDGLDAREGSTGDLTNGDDPGVRTSYDKLRQLPLSFDSLKVYVGDSATDFDSLSAVHLGVCIRDEPMQSSQASLAETFTRLGREVKHISNLSVADVQHGRSKDVVWARDFDEIMHFVHAL
;
A
#
# COMPACT_ATOMS: atom_id res chain seq x y z
N MET A 1 -30.14 -8.75 -3.42
CA MET A 1 -29.04 -7.78 -3.22
C MET A 1 -27.85 -8.61 -2.79
N GLY A 2 -26.69 -8.42 -3.43
CA GLY A 2 -25.45 -9.12 -3.05
C GLY A 2 -25.01 -8.74 -1.63
N GLU A 3 -24.13 -9.55 -1.05
CA GLU A 3 -23.54 -9.26 0.26
C GLU A 3 -22.67 -7.98 0.18
N PRO A 4 -22.62 -7.14 1.24
CA PRO A 4 -21.67 -6.02 1.29
C PRO A 4 -20.22 -6.50 1.11
N ILE A 5 -19.39 -5.69 0.48
CA ILE A 5 -18.00 -5.98 0.13
C ILE A 5 -17.08 -4.88 0.69
N ASP A 6 -16.17 -5.28 1.56
CA ASP A 6 -15.01 -4.48 1.96
C ASP A 6 -13.88 -4.72 0.96
N LEU A 7 -13.62 -3.74 0.10
CA LEU A 7 -12.51 -3.75 -0.85
C LEU A 7 -11.28 -3.08 -0.20
N ILE A 8 -10.34 -3.88 0.27
CA ILE A 8 -9.13 -3.42 0.95
C ILE A 8 -7.96 -3.43 -0.03
N LEU A 9 -7.29 -2.29 -0.18
CA LEU A 9 -6.29 -2.06 -1.20
C LEU A 9 -4.95 -1.68 -0.57
N ASP A 10 -3.86 -2.30 -1.01
CA ASP A 10 -2.55 -1.68 -0.86
C ASP A 10 -2.37 -0.51 -1.85
N TRP A 11 -1.38 0.32 -1.59
CA TRP A 11 -1.03 1.48 -2.40
C TRP A 11 0.09 1.18 -3.40
N ASP A 12 1.31 1.04 -2.89
CA ASP A 12 2.54 0.92 -3.66
C ASP A 12 2.56 -0.39 -4.44
N GLY A 13 2.81 -0.35 -5.76
CA GLY A 13 2.82 -1.56 -6.61
C GLY A 13 1.43 -2.16 -6.89
N THR A 14 0.43 -1.78 -6.10
CA THR A 14 -0.96 -2.23 -6.20
C THR A 14 -1.84 -1.20 -6.92
N LEU A 15 -2.21 -0.08 -6.27
CA LEU A 15 -2.93 1.03 -6.92
C LEU A 15 -2.04 1.81 -7.87
N THR A 16 -0.75 1.92 -7.53
CA THR A 16 0.27 2.51 -8.37
C THR A 16 1.02 1.44 -9.15
N ARG A 17 1.60 1.79 -10.29
CA ARG A 17 2.46 0.85 -11.06
C ARG A 17 3.81 0.61 -10.41
N LYS A 18 4.24 1.47 -9.48
CA LYS A 18 5.56 1.42 -8.84
C LYS A 18 5.47 1.93 -7.41
N ASP A 19 6.39 1.48 -6.58
CA ASP A 19 6.66 2.03 -5.26
C ASP A 19 6.83 3.56 -5.31
N THR A 20 6.26 4.28 -4.35
CA THR A 20 6.33 5.74 -4.21
C THR A 20 7.17 6.19 -3.02
N MET A 21 7.90 5.30 -2.34
CA MET A 21 8.83 5.67 -1.28
C MET A 21 9.94 6.59 -1.79
N PHE A 22 10.33 6.47 -3.06
CA PHE A 22 11.26 7.43 -3.68
C PHE A 22 10.76 8.89 -3.63
N ALA A 23 9.44 9.10 -3.59
CA ALA A 23 8.83 10.42 -3.53
C ALA A 23 8.96 11.05 -2.14
N MET A 24 9.20 10.27 -1.09
CA MET A 24 9.37 10.77 0.28
C MET A 24 10.60 11.69 0.40
N ALA A 25 11.70 11.37 -0.29
CA ALA A 25 12.84 12.29 -0.41
C ALA A 25 12.44 13.63 -1.07
N GLY A 26 11.38 13.64 -1.88
CA GLY A 26 10.77 14.86 -2.44
C GLY A 26 10.25 15.81 -1.38
N ASN A 27 9.71 15.30 -0.26
CA ASN A 27 9.16 16.11 0.83
C ASN A 27 10.24 16.94 1.52
N ALA A 28 11.37 16.30 1.89
CA ALA A 28 12.52 17.00 2.48
C ALA A 28 13.15 18.01 1.49
N ARG A 29 13.26 17.66 0.19
CA ARG A 29 13.73 18.58 -0.84
C ARG A 29 12.81 19.80 -1.03
N ALA A 30 11.50 19.60 -0.96
CA ALA A 30 10.52 20.67 -1.05
C ALA A 30 10.64 21.63 0.14
N ARG A 31 10.78 21.10 1.36
CA ARG A 31 11.10 21.88 2.57
C ARG A 31 12.38 22.68 2.39
N ASP A 32 13.48 22.04 2.00
CA ASP A 32 14.80 22.70 1.90
C ASP A 32 14.77 23.85 0.90
N ARG A 33 14.10 23.66 -0.24
CA ARG A 33 13.84 24.71 -1.22
C ARG A 33 13.03 25.86 -0.61
N ARG A 34 11.96 25.56 0.12
CA ARG A 34 11.12 26.57 0.80
C ARG A 34 11.92 27.37 1.83
N LEU A 35 12.86 26.73 2.53
CA LEU A 35 13.74 27.37 3.51
C LEU A 35 14.98 28.04 2.90
N GLY A 36 15.21 27.89 1.59
CA GLY A 36 16.37 28.47 0.90
C GLY A 36 17.71 27.83 1.28
N VAL A 37 17.70 26.57 1.73
CA VAL A 37 18.91 25.83 2.13
C VAL A 37 19.35 24.82 1.07
N VAL A 38 20.64 24.54 1.02
CA VAL A 38 21.19 23.49 0.14
C VAL A 38 20.71 22.13 0.65
N SER A 39 20.00 21.40 -0.20
CA SER A 39 19.44 20.09 0.15
C SER A 39 20.48 18.98 0.01
N SER A 40 20.69 18.21 1.07
CA SER A 40 21.38 16.90 1.06
C SER A 40 20.41 15.71 1.12
N ALA A 41 19.13 15.96 0.81
CA ALA A 41 18.07 14.99 1.03
C ALA A 41 18.21 13.73 0.15
N THR A 42 18.76 13.87 -1.07
CA THR A 42 18.96 12.72 -1.97
C THR A 42 20.05 11.78 -1.46
N GLU A 43 21.16 12.35 -1.00
CA GLU A 43 22.30 11.60 -0.46
C GLU A 43 21.90 10.89 0.84
N SER A 44 21.22 11.62 1.73
CA SER A 44 20.73 11.07 3.00
C SER A 44 19.73 9.93 2.76
N TRP A 45 18.80 10.10 1.82
CA TRP A 45 17.82 9.07 1.46
C TRP A 45 18.49 7.80 0.93
N THR A 46 19.47 7.96 0.05
CA THR A 46 20.29 6.84 -0.46
C THR A 46 20.98 6.11 0.68
N GLY A 47 21.56 6.86 1.63
CA GLY A 47 22.19 6.28 2.82
C GLY A 47 21.23 5.50 3.71
N PHE A 48 20.00 5.99 3.92
CA PHE A 48 18.98 5.26 4.67
C PHE A 48 18.55 3.97 3.98
N GLY A 49 18.38 3.99 2.66
CA GLY A 49 18.08 2.81 1.87
C GLY A 49 19.16 1.75 1.97
N GLN A 50 20.43 2.13 1.87
CA GLN A 50 21.55 1.20 2.03
C GLN A 50 21.58 0.58 3.43
N ALA A 51 21.42 1.40 4.48
CA ALA A 51 21.42 0.89 5.85
C ALA A 51 20.25 -0.06 6.13
N TYR A 52 19.08 0.18 5.52
CA TYR A 52 17.95 -0.77 5.57
C TYR A 52 18.29 -2.10 4.87
N ILE A 53 18.90 -2.05 3.68
CA ILE A 53 19.33 -3.26 2.95
C ILE A 53 20.33 -4.08 3.79
N ASP A 54 21.24 -3.42 4.50
CA ASP A 54 22.23 -4.08 5.35
C ASP A 54 21.56 -4.76 6.57
N ASP A 55 20.64 -4.06 7.25
CA ASP A 55 19.84 -4.62 8.35
C ASP A 55 19.01 -5.82 7.88
N TYR A 56 18.31 -5.68 6.75
CA TYR A 56 17.49 -6.73 6.16
C TYR A 56 18.33 -7.95 5.79
N SER A 57 19.47 -7.74 5.15
CA SER A 57 20.38 -8.83 4.72
C SER A 57 20.96 -9.56 5.91
N THR A 58 21.34 -8.82 6.97
CA THR A 58 21.82 -9.39 8.23
C THR A 58 20.74 -10.25 8.88
N HIS A 59 19.52 -9.70 9.02
CA HIS A 59 18.39 -10.41 9.61
C HIS A 59 18.04 -11.67 8.82
N LYS A 60 17.98 -11.57 7.48
CA LYS A 60 17.73 -12.71 6.57
C LYS A 60 18.79 -13.80 6.70
N GLY A 61 20.07 -13.45 6.87
CA GLY A 61 21.16 -14.40 7.05
C GLY A 61 21.09 -15.17 8.38
N GLN A 62 20.61 -14.50 9.43
CA GLN A 62 20.54 -15.05 10.79
C GLN A 62 19.24 -15.80 11.09
N TYR A 63 18.13 -15.41 10.48
CA TYR A 63 16.83 -16.00 10.75
C TYR A 63 16.77 -17.47 10.36
N ARG A 64 16.13 -18.28 11.20
CA ARG A 64 15.78 -19.67 10.90
C ARG A 64 14.31 -19.91 11.23
N PRO A 65 13.60 -20.74 10.45
CA PRO A 65 14.07 -21.49 9.26
C PRO A 65 14.39 -20.61 8.03
N LEU A 66 15.28 -21.10 7.14
CA LEU A 66 15.60 -20.42 5.88
C LEU A 66 14.38 -20.35 4.96
N ALA A 67 14.41 -19.48 3.93
CA ALA A 67 13.29 -19.32 3.01
C ALA A 67 12.82 -20.64 2.37
N ARG A 68 13.76 -21.48 1.90
CA ARG A 68 13.46 -22.81 1.32
C ARG A 68 12.92 -23.83 2.33
N GLU A 69 13.08 -23.57 3.62
CA GLU A 69 12.69 -24.46 4.72
C GLU A 69 11.35 -24.05 5.33
N ARG A 70 10.86 -22.85 5.00
CA ARG A 70 9.49 -22.43 5.35
C ARG A 70 8.53 -23.13 4.41
N THR A 71 7.74 -24.07 4.90
CA THR A 71 6.85 -24.90 4.07
C THR A 71 5.38 -24.66 4.32
N ASP A 72 5.04 -23.86 5.33
CA ASP A 72 3.66 -23.49 5.65
C ASP A 72 3.49 -21.98 5.88
N ALA A 73 2.23 -21.55 5.91
CA ALA A 73 1.87 -20.15 6.05
C ALA A 73 2.28 -19.57 7.42
N GLU A 74 2.20 -20.36 8.49
CA GLU A 74 2.55 -19.90 9.84
C GLU A 74 4.04 -19.54 9.93
N GLN A 75 4.90 -20.38 9.36
CA GLN A 75 6.33 -20.12 9.28
C GLN A 75 6.65 -18.88 8.43
N GLU A 76 5.94 -18.67 7.32
CA GLU A 76 6.10 -17.46 6.51
C GLU A 76 5.66 -16.20 7.25
N SER A 77 4.47 -16.23 7.87
CA SER A 77 3.97 -15.15 8.71
C SER A 77 4.94 -14.83 9.86
N ALA A 78 5.53 -15.84 10.48
CA ALA A 78 6.54 -15.65 11.53
C ALA A 78 7.79 -14.93 11.01
N TRP A 79 8.27 -15.31 9.81
CA TRP A 79 9.37 -14.60 9.14
C TRP A 79 9.01 -13.14 8.87
N LEU A 80 7.86 -12.89 8.25
CA LEU A 80 7.44 -11.52 7.90
C LEU A 80 7.24 -10.65 9.14
N ARG A 81 6.68 -11.21 10.21
CA ARG A 81 6.54 -10.51 11.50
C ARG A 81 7.89 -10.20 12.13
N SER A 82 8.87 -11.08 11.99
CA SER A 82 10.21 -10.88 12.55
C SER A 82 10.93 -9.67 11.94
N LEU A 83 10.51 -9.21 10.75
CA LEU A 83 11.04 -8.00 10.11
C LEU A 83 10.66 -6.70 10.85
N SER A 84 9.70 -6.74 11.78
CA SER A 84 9.30 -5.57 12.58
C SER A 84 10.49 -4.83 13.20
N HIS A 85 11.51 -5.56 13.67
CA HIS A 85 12.74 -4.96 14.19
C HIS A 85 13.53 -4.17 13.14
N VAL A 86 13.64 -4.71 11.92
CA VAL A 86 14.33 -4.08 10.79
C VAL A 86 13.59 -2.80 10.40
N GLU A 87 12.26 -2.86 10.31
CA GLU A 87 11.42 -1.70 10.01
C GLU A 87 11.54 -0.60 11.07
N GLN A 88 11.51 -0.98 12.35
CA GLN A 88 11.66 -0.04 13.46
C GLN A 88 13.03 0.65 13.43
N LYS A 89 14.12 -0.07 13.15
CA LYS A 89 15.45 0.52 12.98
C LYS A 89 15.49 1.51 11.81
N SER A 90 14.88 1.15 10.68
CA SER A 90 14.82 1.99 9.49
C SER A 90 14.14 3.33 9.80
N VAL A 91 12.96 3.27 10.42
CA VAL A 91 12.21 4.47 10.81
C VAL A 91 12.94 5.28 11.87
N ALA A 92 13.46 4.63 12.92
CA ALA A 92 14.18 5.32 13.98
C ALA A 92 15.39 6.10 13.43
N ARG A 93 16.12 5.52 12.46
CA ARG A 93 17.25 6.19 11.80
C ARG A 93 16.82 7.46 11.08
N VAL A 94 15.72 7.41 10.32
CA VAL A 94 15.20 8.57 9.59
C VAL A 94 14.70 9.64 10.56
N ALA A 95 13.94 9.25 11.58
CA ALA A 95 13.42 10.18 12.60
C ALA A 95 14.55 10.86 13.38
N GLN A 96 15.52 10.09 13.90
CA GLN A 96 16.66 10.61 14.66
C GLN A 96 17.55 11.56 13.85
N SER A 97 17.63 11.36 12.53
CA SER A 97 18.36 12.28 11.65
C SER A 97 17.67 13.63 11.46
N GLY A 98 16.39 13.76 11.84
CA GLY A 98 15.57 14.94 11.58
C GLY A 98 15.23 15.11 10.11
N PHE A 99 15.30 14.05 9.29
CA PHE A 99 15.15 14.13 7.84
C PHE A 99 13.87 14.82 7.40
N PHE A 100 12.75 14.57 8.08
CA PHE A 100 11.46 15.20 7.80
C PHE A 100 11.14 16.41 8.70
N ARG A 101 12.02 16.80 9.62
CA ARG A 101 11.76 17.92 10.53
C ARG A 101 11.48 19.20 9.75
N GLY A 102 10.41 19.90 10.07
CA GLY A 102 9.98 21.14 9.41
C GLY A 102 9.30 20.96 8.06
N VAL A 103 9.09 19.71 7.58
CA VAL A 103 8.25 19.43 6.40
C VAL A 103 6.81 19.84 6.71
N LYS A 104 6.13 20.47 5.75
CA LYS A 104 4.73 20.90 5.87
C LYS A 104 3.83 20.18 4.87
N SER A 105 2.53 20.20 5.11
CA SER A 105 1.51 19.66 4.18
C SER A 105 1.66 20.20 2.75
N ALA A 106 2.03 21.48 2.60
CA ALA A 106 2.30 22.07 1.29
C ALA A 106 3.52 21.45 0.58
N ASP A 107 4.53 21.01 1.33
CA ASP A 107 5.72 20.35 0.78
C ASP A 107 5.36 18.94 0.26
N VAL A 108 4.53 18.20 1.02
CA VAL A 108 3.98 16.90 0.60
C VAL A 108 3.13 17.06 -0.65
N PHE A 109 2.26 18.07 -0.68
CA PHE A 109 1.45 18.38 -1.86
C PHE A 109 2.31 18.62 -3.10
N ASN A 110 3.33 19.47 -2.97
CA ASN A 110 4.23 19.80 -4.07
C ASN A 110 5.02 18.58 -4.56
N ALA A 111 5.43 17.69 -3.65
CA ALA A 111 6.13 16.46 -4.01
C ALA A 111 5.22 15.48 -4.78
N ALA A 112 4.00 15.24 -4.28
CA ALA A 112 3.01 14.38 -4.93
C ALA A 112 2.62 14.90 -6.33
N PHE A 113 2.32 16.20 -6.44
CA PHE A 113 2.02 16.84 -7.72
C PHE A 113 3.17 16.65 -8.71
N LYS A 114 4.41 16.88 -8.28
CA LYS A 114 5.58 16.80 -9.16
C LYS A 114 5.78 15.41 -9.74
N VAL A 115 5.67 14.34 -8.93
CA VAL A 115 5.92 12.97 -9.40
C VAL A 115 4.85 12.49 -10.39
N LEU A 116 3.61 12.94 -10.23
CA LEU A 116 2.53 12.68 -11.19
C LEU A 116 2.72 13.50 -12.47
N ALA A 117 2.95 14.81 -12.36
CA ALA A 117 3.12 15.71 -13.50
C ALA A 117 4.33 15.33 -14.38
N SER A 118 5.39 14.78 -13.78
CA SER A 118 6.56 14.30 -14.53
C SER A 118 6.42 12.86 -15.05
N GLY A 119 5.29 12.19 -14.80
CA GLY A 119 5.09 10.77 -15.17
C GLY A 119 5.97 9.79 -14.40
N GLN A 120 6.58 10.20 -13.28
CA GLN A 120 7.35 9.29 -12.41
C GLN A 120 6.43 8.36 -11.61
N LEU A 121 5.21 8.83 -11.32
CA LEU A 121 4.14 8.04 -10.75
C LEU A 121 3.03 7.85 -11.78
N ALA A 122 2.60 6.60 -11.94
CA ALA A 122 1.44 6.24 -12.77
C ALA A 122 0.49 5.36 -11.97
N MET A 123 -0.81 5.64 -12.08
CA MET A 123 -1.86 4.78 -11.53
C MET A 123 -2.03 3.53 -12.38
N ARG A 124 -2.48 2.44 -11.76
CA ARG A 124 -2.79 1.19 -12.45
C ARG A 124 -4.08 1.35 -13.27
N THR A 125 -4.19 0.63 -14.38
CA THR A 125 -5.38 0.65 -15.24
C THR A 125 -6.63 0.31 -14.41
N GLY A 126 -7.71 1.09 -14.58
CA GLY A 126 -8.99 0.88 -13.91
C GLY A 126 -9.06 1.30 -12.45
N TRP A 127 -8.01 1.91 -11.88
CA TRP A 127 -7.95 2.26 -10.45
C TRP A 127 -9.15 3.10 -9.98
N GLU A 128 -9.68 3.97 -10.85
CA GLU A 128 -10.80 4.85 -10.56
C GLU A 128 -12.08 4.07 -10.22
N LYS A 129 -12.25 2.88 -10.79
CA LYS A 129 -13.43 2.03 -10.59
C LYS A 129 -13.57 1.57 -9.13
N ALA A 130 -12.45 1.42 -8.41
CA ALA A 130 -12.46 1.07 -7.00
C ALA A 130 -13.11 2.17 -6.13
N PHE A 131 -13.08 3.44 -6.57
CA PHE A 131 -13.56 4.59 -5.79
C PHE A 131 -14.87 5.17 -6.31
N LEU A 132 -15.13 5.10 -7.62
CA LEU A 132 -16.40 5.55 -8.24
C LEU A 132 -17.64 4.89 -7.62
N GLN A 133 -17.44 3.69 -7.08
CA GLN A 133 -18.50 2.85 -6.51
C GLN A 133 -18.65 3.05 -5.00
N THR A 134 -17.78 3.81 -4.33
CA THR A 134 -17.83 4.02 -2.86
C THR A 134 -18.82 5.12 -2.45
N ARG A 135 -20.09 4.96 -2.85
CA ARG A 135 -21.18 5.86 -2.47
C ARG A 135 -21.90 5.35 -1.23
N ARG A 136 -22.50 6.26 -0.44
CA ARG A 136 -23.44 5.86 0.62
C ARG A 136 -24.52 4.95 0.05
N GLY A 137 -24.63 3.73 0.57
CA GLY A 137 -25.57 2.70 0.11
C GLY A 137 -25.09 1.82 -1.04
N SER A 138 -23.84 1.99 -1.50
CA SER A 138 -23.19 1.00 -2.37
C SER A 138 -22.91 -0.28 -1.61
N PRO A 139 -23.01 -1.46 -2.24
CA PRO A 139 -22.55 -2.69 -1.62
C PRO A 139 -21.03 -2.73 -1.46
N VAL A 140 -20.25 -1.88 -2.14
CA VAL A 140 -18.78 -1.88 -2.08
C VAL A 140 -18.25 -0.68 -1.31
N GLU A 141 -17.49 -0.92 -0.25
CA GLU A 141 -16.75 0.08 0.51
C GLU A 141 -15.24 -0.16 0.33
N ALA A 142 -14.53 0.84 -0.21
CA ALA A 142 -13.08 0.75 -0.37
C ALA A 142 -12.36 1.28 0.88
N LYS A 143 -11.22 0.66 1.18
CA LYS A 143 -10.26 1.08 2.20
C LYS A 143 -8.85 0.91 1.65
N ILE A 144 -7.93 1.79 2.05
CA ILE A 144 -6.50 1.62 1.76
C ILE A 144 -5.76 1.25 3.04
N VAL A 145 -4.90 0.23 2.97
CA VAL A 145 -3.98 -0.17 4.05
C VAL A 145 -2.58 -0.28 3.45
N SER A 146 -1.65 0.57 3.86
CA SER A 146 -0.33 0.67 3.24
C SER A 146 0.79 0.84 4.25
N VAL A 147 1.98 0.33 3.90
CA VAL A 147 3.22 0.61 4.65
C VAL A 147 3.84 1.97 4.31
N ASN A 148 3.25 2.72 3.37
CA ASN A 148 3.76 4.02 2.96
C ASN A 148 3.94 4.97 4.16
N TRP A 149 4.88 5.90 4.03
CA TRP A 149 5.25 6.82 5.10
C TRP A 149 4.39 8.07 5.21
N SER A 150 3.43 8.28 4.29
CA SER A 150 2.50 9.41 4.38
C SER A 150 1.12 9.11 3.79
N ALA A 151 0.12 8.99 4.66
CA ALA A 151 -1.29 8.94 4.27
C ALA A 151 -1.72 10.21 3.51
N ALA A 152 -1.20 11.38 3.91
CA ALA A 152 -1.41 12.65 3.21
C ALA A 152 -0.88 12.60 1.77
N PHE A 153 0.30 12.01 1.54
CA PHE A 153 0.83 11.82 0.19
C PHE A 153 -0.10 10.97 -0.67
N ILE A 154 -0.58 9.83 -0.17
CA ILE A 154 -1.52 8.95 -0.90
C ILE A 154 -2.78 9.73 -1.28
N ARG A 155 -3.37 10.47 -0.33
CA ARG A 155 -4.58 11.27 -0.54
C ARG A 155 -4.41 12.31 -1.65
N VAL A 156 -3.28 13.03 -1.63
CA VAL A 156 -2.97 14.04 -2.64
C VAL A 156 -2.73 13.38 -3.98
N ALA A 157 -1.96 12.29 -4.03
CA ALA A 157 -1.66 11.58 -5.27
C ALA A 157 -2.94 11.06 -5.96
N LEU A 158 -3.88 10.48 -5.20
CA LEU A 158 -5.18 10.06 -5.72
C LEU A 158 -6.00 11.23 -6.28
N ASN A 159 -6.06 12.36 -5.55
CA ASN A 159 -6.80 13.53 -6.01
C ASN A 159 -6.18 14.14 -7.28
N GLU A 160 -4.86 14.23 -7.37
CA GLU A 160 -4.17 14.74 -8.55
C GLU A 160 -4.28 13.77 -9.74
N ALA A 161 -4.26 12.45 -9.50
CA ALA A 161 -4.58 11.47 -10.53
C ALA A 161 -6.02 11.60 -11.04
N ALA A 162 -7.00 11.79 -10.16
CA ALA A 162 -8.41 11.99 -10.53
C ALA A 162 -8.62 13.24 -11.41
N ARG A 163 -7.84 14.30 -11.18
CA ARG A 163 -7.89 15.52 -11.99
C ARG A 163 -7.46 15.27 -13.44
N ASN A 164 -6.50 14.37 -13.62
CA ASN A 164 -5.91 14.03 -14.92
C ASN A 164 -6.58 12.80 -15.57
N ALA A 165 -7.53 12.16 -14.90
CA ALA A 165 -8.24 11.01 -15.45
C ALA A 165 -9.12 11.41 -16.66
N GLU A 166 -9.09 10.55 -17.68
CA GLU A 166 -9.85 10.67 -18.93
C GLU A 166 -11.32 10.22 -18.74
N ILE A 167 -12.03 10.90 -17.83
CA ILE A 167 -13.43 10.63 -17.47
C ILE A 167 -14.27 11.90 -17.57
N SER A 168 -15.61 11.76 -17.59
CA SER A 168 -16.50 12.92 -17.64
C SER A 168 -16.38 13.82 -16.40
N PRO A 169 -16.72 15.11 -16.48
CA PRO A 169 -16.70 16.00 -15.32
C PRO A 169 -17.54 15.48 -14.14
N ALA A 170 -18.71 14.90 -14.42
CA ALA A 170 -19.59 14.32 -13.40
C ALA A 170 -18.93 13.12 -12.70
N GLU A 171 -18.33 12.19 -13.46
CA GLU A 171 -17.59 11.06 -12.90
C GLU A 171 -16.36 11.51 -12.11
N ARG A 172 -15.69 12.58 -12.54
CA ARG A 172 -14.57 13.16 -11.80
C ARG A 172 -14.98 13.67 -10.43
N ASP A 173 -16.11 14.37 -10.33
CA ASP A 173 -16.62 14.84 -9.05
C ASP A 173 -17.01 13.68 -8.14
N MET A 174 -17.59 12.62 -8.70
CA MET A 174 -17.87 11.38 -7.97
C MET A 174 -16.61 10.69 -7.47
N LEU A 175 -15.60 10.55 -8.34
CA LEU A 175 -14.32 9.93 -8.03
C LEU A 175 -13.63 10.68 -6.90
N ARG A 176 -13.57 12.02 -6.98
CA ARG A 176 -12.99 12.85 -5.93
C ARG A 176 -13.76 12.74 -4.61
N SER A 177 -15.10 12.65 -4.66
CA SER A 177 -15.90 12.40 -3.47
C SER A 177 -15.54 11.06 -2.81
N GLY A 178 -15.48 9.97 -3.59
CA GLY A 178 -15.08 8.63 -3.11
C GLY A 178 -13.65 8.60 -2.56
N ILE A 179 -12.71 9.25 -3.24
CA ILE A 179 -11.32 9.42 -2.78
C ILE A 179 -11.26 10.23 -1.48
N ASN A 180 -12.14 11.19 -1.24
CA ASN A 180 -12.10 11.97 0.00
C ASN A 180 -12.81 11.25 1.17
N SER A 181 -13.71 10.31 0.87
CA SER A 181 -14.34 9.46 1.90
C SER A 181 -13.58 8.19 2.23
N VAL A 182 -12.68 7.71 1.37
CA VAL A 182 -11.97 6.43 1.64
C VAL A 182 -11.10 6.54 2.89
N ASN A 183 -11.23 5.55 3.77
CA ASN A 183 -10.34 5.40 4.91
C ASN A 183 -8.94 4.98 4.41
N ILE A 184 -7.90 5.77 4.69
CA ILE A 184 -6.52 5.43 4.40
C ILE A 184 -5.82 5.18 5.73
N VAL A 185 -5.37 3.94 5.92
CA VAL A 185 -4.54 3.53 7.05
C VAL A 185 -3.12 3.32 6.53
N ALA A 186 -2.26 4.31 6.77
CA ALA A 186 -0.84 4.27 6.46
C ALA A 186 -0.08 5.01 7.57
N ASN A 187 1.25 5.00 7.52
CA ASN A 187 2.03 5.84 8.43
C ASN A 187 1.88 7.32 8.04
N GLU A 188 2.35 8.21 8.91
CA GLU A 188 2.35 9.65 8.62
C GLU A 188 3.61 10.32 9.14
N ILE A 189 4.00 11.41 8.48
CA ILE A 189 4.99 12.36 8.97
C ILE A 189 4.30 13.22 10.03
N ASP A 190 4.73 13.11 11.29
CA ASP A 190 4.06 13.79 12.40
C ASP A 190 4.17 15.32 12.27
N GLY A 191 3.08 16.04 12.56
CA GLY A 191 3.07 17.50 12.65
C GLY A 191 3.11 18.28 11.32
N LEU A 192 2.68 17.70 10.18
CA LEU A 192 2.69 18.39 8.88
C LEU A 192 1.93 19.73 8.86
N ASP A 193 0.85 19.85 9.64
CA ASP A 193 0.03 21.05 9.76
C ASP A 193 0.47 21.99 10.91
N ALA A 194 1.52 21.63 11.66
CA ALA A 194 2.04 22.49 12.71
C ALA A 194 2.68 23.76 12.13
N ARG A 195 2.66 24.85 12.90
CA ARG A 195 3.22 26.15 12.49
C ARG A 195 4.68 26.03 12.05
N GLU A 196 5.48 25.28 12.80
CA GLU A 196 6.91 25.05 12.52
C GLU A 196 7.15 23.88 11.54
N GLY A 197 6.09 23.18 11.14
CA GLY A 197 6.15 21.93 10.38
C GLY A 197 6.47 20.72 11.26
N SER A 198 6.73 19.61 10.59
CA SER A 198 6.88 18.29 11.20
C SER A 198 7.94 18.20 12.29
N THR A 199 7.72 17.33 13.28
CA THR A 199 8.71 16.96 14.31
C THR A 199 9.88 16.16 13.71
N GLY A 200 9.63 15.46 12.60
CA GLY A 200 10.53 14.52 11.93
C GLY A 200 10.17 13.05 12.18
N ASP A 201 9.23 12.78 13.08
CA ASP A 201 8.81 11.42 13.42
C ASP A 201 7.86 10.85 12.36
N LEU A 202 7.90 9.52 12.20
CA LEU A 202 7.09 8.76 11.23
C LEU A 202 6.03 7.92 11.95
N THR A 203 5.34 8.55 12.90
CA THR A 203 4.28 7.96 13.71
C THR A 203 3.09 8.91 13.74
N ASN A 204 1.90 8.38 13.96
CA ASN A 204 0.72 9.20 14.19
C ASN A 204 0.38 9.16 15.69
N GLY A 205 1.02 10.03 16.48
CA GLY A 205 0.93 9.97 17.94
C GLY A 205 1.47 8.65 18.51
N ASP A 206 0.66 7.97 19.33
CA ASP A 206 0.99 6.68 19.96
C ASP A 206 0.81 5.46 19.03
N ASP A 207 0.33 5.65 17.79
CA ASP A 207 0.16 4.57 16.83
C ASP A 207 1.53 4.06 16.36
N PRO A 208 1.87 2.76 16.62
CA PRO A 208 3.11 2.19 16.13
C PRO A 208 3.18 2.18 14.60
N GLY A 209 2.08 2.40 13.87
CA GLY A 209 2.04 2.47 12.43
C GLY A 209 1.92 1.11 11.73
N VAL A 210 1.84 1.13 10.41
CA VAL A 210 1.71 -0.06 9.56
C VAL A 210 3.03 -0.30 8.83
N ARG A 211 3.77 -1.36 9.18
CA ARG A 211 5.10 -1.61 8.57
C ARG A 211 5.33 -3.03 8.10
N THR A 212 4.66 -4.00 8.72
CA THR A 212 4.82 -5.42 8.38
C THR A 212 3.52 -6.01 7.85
N SER A 213 3.61 -7.24 7.33
CA SER A 213 2.41 -7.97 6.92
C SER A 213 1.42 -8.20 8.06
N TYR A 214 1.97 -8.45 9.25
CA TYR A 214 1.17 -8.57 10.45
C TYR A 214 0.45 -7.27 10.83
N ASP A 215 1.09 -6.11 10.63
CA ASP A 215 0.45 -4.83 10.90
C ASP A 215 -0.70 -4.56 9.94
N LYS A 216 -0.55 -4.88 8.64
CA LYS A 216 -1.65 -4.79 7.67
C LYS A 216 -2.82 -5.70 8.04
N LEU A 217 -2.54 -6.94 8.45
CA LEU A 217 -3.56 -7.89 8.89
C LEU A 217 -4.40 -7.33 10.06
N ARG A 218 -3.77 -6.64 11.01
CA ARG A 218 -4.47 -6.04 12.16
C ARG A 218 -5.42 -4.90 11.77
N GLN A 219 -5.28 -4.33 10.57
CA GLN A 219 -6.14 -3.28 10.07
C GLN A 219 -7.38 -3.81 9.33
N LEU A 220 -7.51 -5.13 9.15
CA LEU A 220 -8.68 -5.69 8.49
C LEU A 220 -9.95 -5.50 9.35
N PRO A 221 -11.11 -5.21 8.74
CA PRO A 221 -12.37 -5.09 9.47
C PRO A 221 -12.72 -6.39 10.22
N LEU A 222 -13.17 -6.27 11.47
CA LEU A 222 -13.62 -7.41 12.28
C LEU A 222 -15.06 -7.85 11.98
N SER A 223 -15.80 -7.09 11.17
CA SER A 223 -17.19 -7.40 10.82
C SER A 223 -17.28 -8.76 10.13
N PHE A 224 -18.34 -9.53 10.39
CA PHE A 224 -18.63 -10.76 9.66
C PHE A 224 -19.72 -10.57 8.59
N ASP A 225 -20.30 -9.37 8.52
CA ASP A 225 -21.46 -9.06 7.68
C ASP A 225 -21.08 -8.63 6.25
N SER A 226 -19.78 -8.70 5.92
CA SER A 226 -19.21 -8.29 4.65
C SER A 226 -18.20 -9.30 4.12
N LEU A 227 -18.28 -9.55 2.81
CA LEU A 227 -17.22 -10.17 2.05
C LEU A 227 -15.99 -9.26 2.07
N LYS A 228 -14.80 -9.84 2.15
CA LYS A 228 -13.53 -9.10 2.23
C LYS A 228 -12.70 -9.48 1.03
N VAL A 229 -12.39 -8.47 0.23
CA VAL A 229 -11.52 -8.61 -0.93
C VAL A 229 -10.28 -7.79 -0.64
N TYR A 230 -9.14 -8.44 -0.52
CA TYR A 230 -7.86 -7.77 -0.31
C TYR A 230 -7.05 -7.79 -1.60
N VAL A 231 -6.55 -6.64 -2.04
CA VAL A 231 -5.70 -6.50 -3.22
C VAL A 231 -4.32 -6.01 -2.79
N GLY A 232 -3.27 -6.73 -3.19
CA GLY A 232 -1.88 -6.41 -2.88
C GLY A 232 -0.91 -7.01 -3.90
N ASP A 233 0.37 -6.64 -3.85
CA ASP A 233 1.39 -7.14 -4.80
C ASP A 233 2.64 -7.72 -4.12
N SER A 234 2.77 -7.54 -2.80
CA SER A 234 4.05 -7.72 -2.11
C SER A 234 3.98 -8.71 -0.94
N ALA A 235 5.15 -9.08 -0.41
CA ALA A 235 5.24 -9.88 0.82
C ALA A 235 4.62 -9.19 2.04
N THR A 236 4.49 -7.86 2.05
CA THR A 236 3.79 -7.14 3.13
C THR A 236 2.28 -7.39 3.09
N ASP A 237 1.74 -7.93 2.01
CA ASP A 237 0.31 -8.23 1.88
C ASP A 237 -0.03 -9.68 2.21
N PHE A 238 0.98 -10.55 2.40
CA PHE A 238 0.82 -11.99 2.51
C PHE A 238 -0.22 -12.44 3.56
N ASP A 239 -0.13 -11.90 4.78
CA ASP A 239 -1.02 -12.24 5.88
C ASP A 239 -2.46 -11.81 5.58
N SER A 240 -2.63 -10.59 5.06
CA SER A 240 -3.95 -10.06 4.68
C SER A 240 -4.58 -10.83 3.53
N LEU A 241 -3.82 -11.08 2.45
CA LEU A 241 -4.24 -11.88 1.29
C LEU A 241 -4.71 -13.27 1.71
N SER A 242 -4.08 -13.86 2.72
CA SER A 242 -4.40 -15.21 3.20
C SER A 242 -5.55 -15.26 4.21
N ALA A 243 -5.89 -14.14 4.84
CA ALA A 243 -6.88 -14.06 5.91
C ALA A 243 -8.29 -13.74 5.42
N VAL A 244 -8.43 -13.06 4.28
CA VAL A 244 -9.71 -12.62 3.72
C VAL A 244 -10.43 -13.71 2.92
N HIS A 245 -11.67 -13.42 2.52
CA HIS A 245 -12.47 -14.31 1.67
C HIS A 245 -11.88 -14.42 0.25
N LEU A 246 -11.36 -13.32 -0.29
CA LEU A 246 -10.69 -13.30 -1.58
C LEU A 246 -9.42 -12.43 -1.53
N GLY A 247 -8.27 -13.08 -1.60
CA GLY A 247 -6.99 -12.40 -1.81
C GLY A 247 -6.68 -12.27 -3.30
N VAL A 248 -6.37 -11.07 -3.77
CA VAL A 248 -5.99 -10.82 -5.16
C VAL A 248 -4.57 -10.26 -5.22
N CYS A 249 -3.67 -11.07 -5.78
CA CYS A 249 -2.31 -10.65 -6.10
C CYS A 249 -2.31 -9.86 -7.42
N ILE A 250 -1.95 -8.58 -7.39
CA ILE A 250 -1.64 -7.85 -8.62
C ILE A 250 -0.38 -8.44 -9.26
N ARG A 251 -0.41 -8.68 -10.57
CA ARG A 251 0.75 -9.17 -11.33
C ARG A 251 0.87 -8.42 -12.66
N ASP A 252 2.01 -7.76 -12.84
CA ASP A 252 2.43 -7.21 -14.12
C ASP A 252 3.02 -8.32 -15.02
N GLU A 253 3.13 -8.01 -16.32
CA GLU A 253 3.85 -8.84 -17.29
C GLU A 253 4.94 -7.99 -17.97
N PRO A 254 6.24 -8.27 -17.73
CA PRO A 254 6.76 -9.24 -16.74
C PRO A 254 6.51 -8.78 -15.29
N MET A 255 6.49 -9.74 -14.36
CA MET A 255 6.33 -9.44 -12.93
C MET A 255 7.47 -8.57 -12.42
N GLN A 256 7.13 -7.64 -11.53
CA GLN A 256 8.11 -6.89 -10.76
C GLN A 256 8.71 -7.76 -9.65
N SER A 257 9.82 -7.33 -9.03
CA SER A 257 10.52 -8.11 -8.02
C SER A 257 9.66 -8.44 -6.78
N SER A 258 8.80 -7.51 -6.33
CA SER A 258 7.84 -7.75 -5.23
C SER A 258 6.85 -8.85 -5.60
N GLN A 259 6.23 -8.74 -6.77
CA GLN A 259 5.25 -9.68 -7.31
C GLN A 259 5.83 -11.07 -7.52
N ALA A 260 7.05 -11.15 -8.07
CA ALA A 260 7.77 -12.41 -8.27
C ALA A 260 8.05 -13.10 -6.92
N SER A 261 8.56 -12.35 -5.93
CA SER A 261 8.84 -12.90 -4.59
C SER A 261 7.58 -13.39 -3.88
N LEU A 262 6.44 -12.69 -4.02
CA LEU A 262 5.16 -13.12 -3.48
C LEU A 262 4.65 -14.39 -4.20
N ALA A 263 4.77 -14.44 -5.54
CA ALA A 263 4.38 -15.61 -6.33
C ALA A 263 5.22 -16.86 -6.00
N GLU A 264 6.53 -16.71 -5.84
CA GLU A 264 7.44 -17.76 -5.38
C GLU A 264 7.07 -18.26 -3.98
N THR A 265 6.67 -17.33 -3.10
CA THR A 265 6.22 -17.66 -1.75
C THR A 265 4.97 -18.53 -1.77
N PHE A 266 3.90 -18.12 -2.47
CA PHE A 266 2.71 -18.97 -2.58
C PHE A 266 3.00 -20.32 -3.25
N THR A 267 3.84 -20.35 -4.27
CA THR A 267 4.27 -21.59 -4.94
C THR A 267 4.97 -22.53 -3.98
N ARG A 268 5.93 -22.02 -3.19
CA ARG A 268 6.65 -22.80 -2.17
C ARG A 268 5.72 -23.36 -1.10
N LEU A 269 4.68 -22.62 -0.73
CA LEU A 269 3.66 -23.05 0.23
C LEU A 269 2.62 -24.01 -0.38
N GLY A 270 2.82 -24.46 -1.63
CA GLY A 270 1.91 -25.38 -2.31
C GLY A 270 0.56 -24.75 -2.69
N ARG A 271 0.47 -23.42 -2.73
CA ARG A 271 -0.75 -22.69 -3.10
C ARG A 271 -0.70 -22.32 -4.58
N GLU A 272 -1.56 -22.94 -5.37
CA GLU A 272 -1.72 -22.60 -6.79
C GLU A 272 -2.51 -21.28 -6.92
N VAL A 273 -1.82 -20.19 -7.25
CA VAL A 273 -2.45 -18.87 -7.46
C VAL A 273 -2.86 -18.75 -8.92
N LYS A 274 -4.13 -19.04 -9.21
CA LYS A 274 -4.73 -18.99 -10.55
C LYS A 274 -5.15 -17.57 -10.92
N HIS A 275 -5.33 -17.31 -12.22
CA HIS A 275 -5.89 -16.05 -12.69
C HIS A 275 -7.33 -15.89 -12.21
N ILE A 276 -7.75 -14.66 -11.87
CA ILE A 276 -9.09 -14.35 -11.35
C ILE A 276 -10.22 -14.79 -12.28
N SER A 277 -9.98 -14.84 -13.59
CA SER A 277 -10.96 -15.35 -14.56
C SER A 277 -11.29 -16.83 -14.43
N ASN A 278 -10.47 -17.61 -13.70
CA ASN A 278 -10.72 -19.02 -13.43
C ASN A 278 -11.48 -19.25 -12.12
N LEU A 279 -11.83 -18.17 -11.40
CA LEU A 279 -12.59 -18.25 -10.16
C LEU A 279 -14.09 -18.17 -10.45
N SER A 280 -14.87 -19.02 -9.78
CA SER A 280 -16.34 -18.94 -9.84
C SER A 280 -16.85 -17.96 -8.79
N VAL A 281 -17.76 -17.08 -9.19
CA VAL A 281 -18.49 -16.17 -8.29
C VAL A 281 -19.17 -16.94 -7.15
N ALA A 282 -19.74 -18.10 -7.46
CA ALA A 282 -20.45 -18.92 -6.48
C ALA A 282 -19.54 -19.49 -5.38
N ASP A 283 -18.24 -19.66 -5.67
CA ASP A 283 -17.28 -20.17 -4.67
C ASP A 283 -16.96 -19.10 -3.62
N VAL A 284 -17.03 -17.83 -4.00
CA VAL A 284 -16.72 -16.67 -3.15
C VAL A 284 -17.94 -16.19 -2.36
N GLN A 285 -19.11 -16.06 -3.00
CA GLN A 285 -20.35 -15.52 -2.41
C GLN A 285 -20.87 -16.30 -1.18
N HIS A 286 -20.47 -17.56 -1.00
CA HIS A 286 -20.90 -18.34 0.16
C HIS A 286 -19.95 -18.22 1.36
N GLY A 287 -19.00 -17.28 1.35
CA GLY A 287 -18.10 -16.97 2.46
C GLY A 287 -17.16 -18.11 2.87
N ARG A 288 -17.08 -19.18 2.07
CA ARG A 288 -16.27 -20.38 2.38
C ARG A 288 -14.89 -20.35 1.75
N SER A 289 -14.72 -19.57 0.70
CA SER A 289 -13.44 -19.48 0.01
C SER A 289 -12.47 -18.59 0.81
N LYS A 290 -11.21 -19.03 0.88
CA LYS A 290 -10.03 -18.22 1.22
C LYS A 290 -9.05 -18.29 0.05
N ASP A 291 -9.60 -18.15 -1.16
CA ASP A 291 -8.83 -18.26 -2.38
C ASP A 291 -7.89 -17.07 -2.50
N VAL A 292 -6.70 -17.37 -3.00
CA VAL A 292 -5.76 -16.36 -3.44
C VAL A 292 -5.58 -16.54 -4.94
N VAL A 293 -5.96 -15.51 -5.68
CA VAL A 293 -5.88 -15.45 -7.14
C VAL A 293 -4.97 -14.31 -7.56
N TRP A 294 -4.73 -14.17 -8.86
CA TRP A 294 -4.06 -13.00 -9.40
C TRP A 294 -4.85 -12.32 -10.50
N ALA A 295 -4.64 -11.01 -10.65
CA ALA A 295 -5.22 -10.17 -11.69
C ALA A 295 -4.15 -9.18 -12.21
N ARG A 296 -4.34 -8.69 -13.44
CA ARG A 296 -3.42 -7.75 -14.09
C ARG A 296 -3.63 -6.32 -13.60
N ASP A 297 -4.88 -5.94 -13.43
CA ASP A 297 -5.29 -4.58 -13.11
C ASP A 297 -6.69 -4.51 -12.48
N PHE A 298 -7.15 -3.28 -12.23
CA PHE A 298 -8.44 -3.05 -11.59
C PHE A 298 -9.63 -3.25 -12.53
N ASP A 299 -9.43 -3.32 -13.85
CA ASP A 299 -10.53 -3.63 -14.75
C ASP A 299 -11.01 -5.07 -14.52
N GLU A 300 -10.07 -6.01 -14.40
CA GLU A 300 -10.39 -7.41 -14.10
C GLU A 300 -10.95 -7.58 -12.68
N ILE A 301 -10.33 -6.92 -11.70
CA ILE A 301 -10.76 -7.00 -10.30
C ILE A 301 -12.18 -6.48 -10.17
N MET A 302 -12.46 -5.29 -10.69
CA MET A 302 -13.77 -4.68 -10.53
C MET A 302 -14.83 -5.40 -11.38
N HIS A 303 -14.47 -5.97 -12.53
CA HIS A 303 -15.38 -6.85 -13.27
C HIS A 303 -15.83 -8.05 -12.43
N PHE A 304 -14.90 -8.70 -11.73
CA PHE A 304 -15.23 -9.83 -10.85
C PHE A 304 -16.01 -9.37 -9.61
N VAL A 305 -15.56 -8.30 -8.94
CA VAL A 305 -16.22 -7.75 -7.74
C VAL A 305 -17.67 -7.33 -8.03
N HIS A 306 -17.97 -6.85 -9.24
CA HIS A 306 -19.34 -6.52 -9.63
C HIS A 306 -20.25 -7.73 -9.87
N ALA A 307 -19.67 -8.91 -10.07
CA ALA A 307 -20.41 -10.15 -10.23
C ALA A 307 -20.70 -10.85 -8.89
N LEU A 308 -19.99 -10.46 -7.81
CA LEU A 308 -20.23 -10.90 -6.42
C LEU A 308 -21.48 -10.23 -5.84
#